data_AF-A0A3P1CEF5-F1
#
_entry.id   AF-A0A3P1CEF5-F1
#
_cell.length_a   1.000
_cell.length_b   1.000
_cell.length_c   1.000
_cell.angle_alpha   90.00
_cell.angle_beta   90.00
_cell.angle_gamma   90.00
#
_symmetry.space_group_name_H-M   'P 1'
#
loop_
_entity.id
_entity.type
_entity.pdbx_description
1 polymer ?
#
loop_
_entity_poly.entity_id
_entity_poly.type
_entity_poly.pdbx_seq_one_letter_code
_entity_poly.pdbx_strand_id
1 'polypeptide(L)'
;MIRKVLLTALCVVSFGIAQAHRPLKRIVKKHPAPRAIRADTTDHETAFYDRIPLVHDILGYAKKYISSRYRSGGSSPRGFDCSGFTRFCFSKFGITLPHSSAAQGNVGVKIDQEVAQPGDLIFFKGHSSRSSHIGHVGMIVEIVGDRIKFIHSAWNGGVRYDWLHASYYQQRYVGIRRVVHS
;
A
#
# COMPACT_ATOMS: atom_id res chain seq x y z
N MET A 1 17.62 48.35 49.23
CA MET A 1 16.51 49.12 48.61
C MET A 1 15.64 48.13 47.84
N ILE A 2 14.82 47.33 48.52
CA ILE A 2 13.39 47.53 48.85
C ILE A 2 12.47 47.65 47.61
N ARG A 3 11.68 46.58 47.45
CA ARG A 3 10.59 46.33 46.50
C ARG A 3 9.52 47.43 46.52
N LYS A 4 8.97 47.78 45.35
CA LYS A 4 7.57 48.19 45.22
C LYS A 4 6.96 47.56 43.96
N VAL A 5 6.13 46.54 44.22
CA VAL A 5 5.08 46.02 43.35
C VAL A 5 4.04 47.13 43.18
N LEU A 6 3.56 47.38 41.96
CA LEU A 6 2.27 48.03 41.78
C LEU A 6 1.48 47.37 40.66
N LEU A 7 0.35 46.84 41.11
CA LEU A 7 -0.70 46.08 40.44
C LEU A 7 -1.77 47.09 39.99
N THR A 8 -2.07 47.20 38.70
CA THR A 8 -3.26 47.90 38.15
C THR A 8 -3.47 47.44 36.72
N ALA A 9 -4.65 47.27 36.13
CA ALA A 9 -6.02 47.07 36.59
C ALA A 9 -6.75 46.45 35.36
N LEU A 10 -7.71 45.57 35.61
CA LEU A 10 -8.57 44.94 34.61
C LEU A 10 -9.40 46.01 33.86
N CYS A 11 -9.43 45.96 32.52
CA CYS A 11 -10.49 46.57 31.72
C CYS A 11 -10.90 45.59 30.63
N VAL A 12 -11.91 44.78 30.94
CA VAL A 12 -12.59 43.91 29.99
C VAL A 12 -13.60 44.78 29.25
N VAL A 13 -13.38 45.04 27.97
CA VAL A 13 -14.36 45.69 27.11
C VAL A 13 -15.27 44.61 26.53
N SER A 14 -16.46 44.48 27.09
CA SER A 14 -17.50 43.57 26.59
C SER A 14 -18.16 44.18 25.35
N PHE A 15 -17.82 43.68 24.16
CA PHE A 15 -18.65 43.87 22.97
C PHE A 15 -19.64 42.71 22.87
N GLY A 16 -20.89 42.98 23.25
CA GLY A 16 -22.01 42.10 22.95
C GLY A 16 -22.35 42.17 21.46
N ILE A 17 -22.21 41.04 20.76
CA ILE A 17 -22.87 40.82 19.48
C ILE A 17 -24.01 39.85 19.74
N ALA A 18 -25.22 40.40 19.84
CA ALA A 18 -26.44 39.63 19.78
C ALA A 18 -26.62 39.13 18.33
N GLN A 19 -26.32 37.86 18.08
CA GLN A 19 -26.80 37.19 16.87
C GLN A 19 -28.04 36.39 17.24
N ALA A 20 -29.17 36.79 16.66
CA ALA A 20 -30.45 36.10 16.79
C ALA A 20 -30.39 34.76 16.03
N HIS A 21 -30.37 33.65 16.77
CA HIS A 21 -30.50 32.31 16.20
C HIS A 21 -31.97 32.05 15.87
N ARG A 22 -32.31 31.96 14.57
CA ARG A 22 -33.61 31.44 14.12
C ARG A 22 -33.73 29.95 14.51
N PRO A 23 -34.85 29.49 15.08
CA PRO A 23 -35.02 28.08 15.41
C PRO A 23 -35.23 27.26 14.13
N LEU A 24 -34.33 26.31 13.88
CA LEU A 24 -34.50 25.30 12.84
C LEU A 24 -35.66 24.37 13.23
N LYS A 25 -36.69 24.28 12.39
CA LYS A 25 -37.74 23.26 12.51
C LYS A 25 -37.12 21.87 12.30
N ARG A 26 -37.02 21.12 13.39
CA ARG A 26 -36.54 19.73 13.42
C ARG A 26 -37.56 18.81 12.78
N ILE A 27 -37.28 18.28 11.59
CA ILE A 27 -38.02 17.14 11.04
C ILE A 27 -37.51 15.89 11.78
N VAL A 28 -38.29 15.39 12.72
CA VAL A 28 -38.02 14.12 13.41
C VAL A 28 -38.51 12.97 12.52
N LYS A 29 -37.60 12.31 11.80
CA LYS A 29 -37.88 10.97 11.29
C LYS A 29 -37.76 10.00 12.47
N LYS A 30 -38.84 9.26 12.74
CA LYS A 30 -38.86 8.21 13.78
C LYS A 30 -37.95 7.06 13.32
N HIS A 31 -36.79 6.93 13.95
CA HIS A 31 -35.87 5.81 13.75
C HIS A 31 -36.08 4.80 14.88
N PRO A 32 -36.14 3.49 14.62
CA PRO A 32 -36.26 2.49 15.68
C PRO A 32 -35.05 2.54 16.61
N ALA A 33 -35.27 2.26 17.89
CA ALA A 33 -34.24 2.32 18.92
C ALA A 33 -33.04 1.40 18.61
N PRO A 34 -31.79 1.86 18.78
CA PRO A 34 -30.63 0.99 18.73
C PRO A 34 -30.63 0.06 19.95
N ARG A 35 -30.54 -1.24 19.68
CA ARG A 35 -30.34 -2.30 20.67
C ARG A 35 -28.94 -2.15 21.30
N ALA A 36 -28.86 -2.35 22.61
CA ALA A 36 -27.70 -2.04 23.45
C ALA A 36 -26.37 -2.68 23.00
N ILE A 37 -25.28 -1.93 23.19
CA ILE A 37 -23.87 -2.29 22.99
C ILE A 37 -23.35 -3.10 24.20
N ARG A 38 -22.76 -4.27 23.94
CA ARG A 38 -21.70 -5.01 24.70
C ARG A 38 -21.04 -5.96 23.67
N ALA A 39 -19.74 -6.18 23.50
CA ALA A 39 -18.47 -5.92 24.21
C ALA A 39 -17.33 -5.84 23.12
N ASP A 40 -16.29 -5.01 23.28
CA ASP A 40 -14.92 -5.38 23.75
C ASP A 40 -14.14 -6.28 22.74
N THR A 41 -13.42 -5.68 21.76
CA THR A 41 -11.96 -5.39 21.62
C THR A 41 -11.10 -6.51 21.00
N THR A 42 -10.15 -6.05 20.17
CA THR A 42 -8.95 -6.71 19.58
C THR A 42 -9.14 -7.81 18.52
N ASP A 43 -8.30 -7.75 17.47
CA ASP A 43 -8.01 -8.81 16.44
C ASP A 43 -8.41 -8.56 14.97
N HIS A 44 -8.56 -7.31 14.51
CA HIS A 44 -8.99 -7.02 13.12
C HIS A 44 -7.99 -6.31 12.19
N GLU A 45 -6.72 -6.72 12.21
CA GLU A 45 -5.80 -6.41 11.08
C GLU A 45 -5.43 -7.65 10.24
N THR A 46 -5.71 -8.86 10.76
CA THR A 46 -5.51 -10.15 10.05
C THR A 46 -6.63 -10.51 9.07
N ALA A 47 -7.79 -9.83 9.11
CA ALA A 47 -9.01 -10.31 8.47
C ALA A 47 -9.16 -10.06 6.94
N PHE A 48 -8.29 -9.31 6.27
CA PHE A 48 -8.42 -9.10 4.81
C PHE A 48 -7.64 -10.13 3.99
N TYR A 49 -6.39 -10.44 4.36
CA TYR A 49 -5.58 -11.44 3.66
C TYR A 49 -6.05 -12.87 3.91
N ASP A 50 -6.67 -13.14 5.07
CA ASP A 50 -7.31 -14.42 5.38
C ASP A 50 -8.58 -14.67 4.54
N ARG A 51 -9.17 -13.62 3.94
CA ARG A 51 -10.39 -13.71 3.10
C ARG A 51 -10.11 -13.83 1.61
N ILE A 52 -8.85 -13.76 1.18
CA ILE A 52 -8.46 -14.11 -0.20
C ILE A 52 -7.39 -15.21 -0.13
N PRO A 53 -7.79 -16.49 0.03
CA PRO A 53 -6.86 -17.64 0.00
C PRO A 53 -5.86 -17.54 -1.16
N LEU A 54 -6.33 -17.04 -2.29
CA LEU A 54 -5.54 -16.83 -3.50
C LEU A 54 -4.30 -15.93 -3.31
N VAL A 55 -4.42 -14.77 -2.65
CA VAL A 55 -3.26 -13.87 -2.45
C VAL A 55 -2.26 -14.52 -1.53
N HIS A 56 -2.74 -15.08 -0.41
CA HIS A 56 -1.88 -15.82 0.52
C HIS A 56 -1.11 -16.94 -0.19
N ASP A 57 -1.79 -17.72 -1.03
CA ASP A 57 -1.20 -18.83 -1.78
C ASP A 57 -0.20 -18.35 -2.84
N ILE A 58 -0.49 -17.25 -3.56
CA ILE A 58 0.45 -16.64 -4.51
C ILE A 58 1.73 -16.21 -3.79
N LEU A 59 1.60 -15.52 -2.66
CA LEU A 59 2.74 -15.09 -1.86
C LEU A 59 3.52 -16.30 -1.32
N GLY A 60 2.83 -17.30 -0.77
CA GLY A 60 3.43 -18.55 -0.29
C GLY A 60 4.16 -19.30 -1.41
N TYR A 61 3.61 -19.32 -2.62
CA TYR A 61 4.23 -19.93 -3.79
C TYR A 61 5.47 -19.17 -4.23
N ALA A 62 5.42 -17.84 -4.32
CA ALA A 62 6.56 -17.01 -4.69
C ALA A 62 7.76 -17.18 -3.74
N LYS A 63 7.50 -17.31 -2.44
CA LYS A 63 8.54 -17.52 -1.40
C LYS A 63 9.37 -18.78 -1.62
N LYS A 64 8.81 -19.82 -2.25
CA LYS A 64 9.53 -21.08 -2.55
C LYS A 64 10.71 -20.89 -3.50
N TYR A 65 10.76 -19.77 -4.21
CA TYR A 65 11.75 -19.50 -5.25
C TYR A 65 12.82 -18.51 -4.84
N ILE A 66 12.86 -18.07 -3.56
CA ILE A 66 13.96 -17.26 -3.04
C ILE A 66 15.30 -17.93 -3.38
N SER A 67 16.30 -17.10 -3.74
CA SER A 67 17.62 -17.52 -4.23
C SER A 67 17.64 -18.14 -5.64
N SER A 68 16.49 -18.27 -6.32
CA SER A 68 16.49 -18.64 -7.74
C SER A 68 17.20 -17.58 -8.56
N ARG A 69 18.17 -17.98 -9.38
CA ARG A 69 19.02 -17.06 -10.17
C ARG A 69 18.20 -16.18 -11.13
N TYR A 70 18.75 -14.99 -11.40
CA TYR A 70 18.24 -14.18 -12.50
C TYR A 70 18.61 -14.79 -13.85
N ARG A 71 17.70 -14.71 -14.82
CA ARG A 71 17.96 -15.06 -16.22
C ARG A 71 17.10 -14.18 -17.12
N SER A 72 17.72 -13.41 -18.01
CA SER A 72 16.99 -12.59 -19.00
C SER A 72 16.04 -13.47 -19.83
N GLY A 73 14.78 -13.05 -19.95
CA GLY A 73 13.72 -13.81 -20.61
C GLY A 73 13.25 -15.06 -19.84
N GLY A 74 13.71 -15.25 -18.60
CA GLY A 74 13.43 -16.44 -17.80
C GLY A 74 12.08 -16.38 -17.11
N SER A 75 11.31 -17.46 -17.20
CA SER A 75 9.99 -17.60 -16.56
C SER A 75 9.78 -18.98 -15.92
N SER A 76 10.86 -19.60 -15.44
CA SER A 76 10.82 -20.93 -14.82
C SER A 76 11.83 -21.07 -13.67
N PRO A 77 11.73 -22.11 -12.82
CA PRO A 77 12.70 -22.33 -11.74
C PRO A 77 14.17 -22.51 -12.19
N ARG A 78 14.43 -22.69 -13.50
CA ARG A 78 15.78 -22.62 -14.09
C ARG A 78 16.34 -21.19 -14.19
N GLY A 79 15.61 -20.21 -13.70
CA GLY A 79 16.00 -18.80 -13.65
C GLY A 79 14.90 -17.89 -14.18
N PHE A 80 14.75 -16.75 -13.53
CA PHE A 80 13.69 -15.79 -13.80
C PHE A 80 14.25 -14.41 -14.16
N ASP A 81 13.63 -13.70 -15.09
CA ASP A 81 13.69 -12.24 -15.07
C ASP A 81 12.58 -11.68 -14.16
N CYS A 82 12.52 -10.36 -14.03
CA CYS A 82 11.59 -9.72 -13.09
C CYS A 82 10.12 -10.04 -13.39
N SER A 83 9.69 -9.85 -14.63
CA SER A 83 8.31 -10.04 -15.07
C SER A 83 7.96 -11.50 -15.36
N GLY A 84 8.94 -12.33 -15.71
CA GLY A 84 8.83 -13.77 -15.80
C GLY A 84 8.63 -14.42 -14.43
N PHE A 85 9.25 -13.87 -13.37
CA PHE A 85 8.99 -14.31 -12.00
C PHE A 85 7.55 -14.03 -11.56
N THR A 86 7.06 -12.79 -11.73
CA THR A 86 5.66 -12.46 -11.38
C THR A 86 4.70 -13.28 -12.23
N ARG A 87 4.87 -13.31 -13.55
CA ARG A 87 4.06 -14.14 -14.45
C ARG A 87 3.99 -15.59 -13.99
N PHE A 88 5.13 -16.19 -13.67
CA PHE A 88 5.19 -17.57 -13.21
C PHE A 88 4.36 -17.78 -11.93
N CYS A 89 4.53 -16.90 -10.93
CA CYS A 89 3.80 -17.01 -9.67
C CYS A 89 2.28 -16.89 -9.85
N PHE A 90 1.82 -15.89 -10.60
CA PHE A 90 0.40 -15.65 -10.84
C PHE A 90 -0.24 -16.72 -11.74
N SER A 91 0.50 -17.23 -12.73
CA SER A 91 -0.01 -18.25 -13.66
C SER A 91 -0.36 -19.58 -12.98
N LYS A 92 0.33 -19.90 -11.87
CA LYS A 92 0.03 -21.10 -11.06
C LYS A 92 -1.42 -21.09 -10.53
N PHE A 93 -2.02 -19.90 -10.43
CA PHE A 93 -3.35 -19.69 -9.91
C PHE A 93 -4.31 -19.09 -10.95
N GLY A 94 -4.04 -19.34 -12.24
CA GLY A 94 -4.95 -18.96 -13.33
C GLY A 94 -4.90 -17.49 -13.76
N ILE A 95 -4.03 -16.67 -13.16
CA ILE A 95 -3.88 -15.26 -13.55
C ILE A 95 -2.76 -15.14 -14.59
N THR A 96 -3.14 -14.82 -15.82
CA THR A 96 -2.18 -14.66 -16.93
C THR A 96 -1.66 -13.24 -16.99
N LEU A 97 -0.35 -13.07 -16.81
CA LEU A 97 0.34 -11.80 -17.00
C LEU A 97 1.18 -11.83 -18.30
N PRO A 98 1.27 -10.70 -19.02
CA PRO A 98 2.23 -10.58 -20.12
C PRO A 98 3.66 -10.71 -19.60
N HIS A 99 4.59 -11.14 -20.46
CA HIS A 99 5.97 -11.36 -20.04
C HIS A 99 6.78 -10.07 -19.88
N SER A 100 6.34 -8.95 -20.44
CA SER A 100 7.01 -7.64 -20.31
C SER A 100 6.54 -6.92 -19.03
N SER A 101 7.49 -6.41 -18.24
CA SER A 101 7.18 -5.59 -17.05
C SER A 101 6.41 -4.33 -17.40
N ALA A 102 6.73 -3.67 -18.52
CA ALA A 102 5.98 -2.53 -19.02
C ALA A 102 4.53 -2.88 -19.37
N ALA A 103 4.32 -4.04 -19.99
CA ALA A 103 2.97 -4.53 -20.30
C ALA A 103 2.20 -4.89 -19.02
N GLN A 104 2.84 -5.52 -18.04
CA GLN A 104 2.23 -5.77 -16.72
C GLN A 104 1.82 -4.46 -16.02
N GLY A 105 2.57 -3.39 -16.22
CA GLY A 105 2.24 -2.05 -15.74
C GLY A 105 0.94 -1.46 -16.30
N ASN A 106 0.33 -2.09 -17.30
CA ASN A 106 -0.97 -1.73 -17.87
C ASN A 106 -2.09 -2.71 -17.52
N VAL A 107 -1.80 -3.76 -16.73
CA VAL A 107 -2.79 -4.76 -16.31
C VAL A 107 -3.37 -4.38 -14.96
N GLY A 108 -4.67 -4.61 -14.78
CA GLY A 108 -5.37 -4.39 -13.52
C GLY A 108 -5.62 -2.92 -13.19
N VAL A 109 -5.86 -2.65 -11.91
CA VAL A 109 -6.26 -1.32 -11.41
C VAL A 109 -5.05 -0.57 -10.87
N LYS A 110 -4.96 0.74 -11.12
CA LYS A 110 -3.93 1.61 -10.50
C LYS A 110 -4.22 1.76 -9.01
N ILE A 111 -3.20 1.60 -8.19
CA ILE A 111 -3.29 1.72 -6.73
C ILE A 111 -2.35 2.83 -6.26
N ASP A 112 -2.84 3.67 -5.35
CA ASP A 112 -2.03 4.66 -4.66
C ASP A 112 -1.23 3.99 -3.53
N GLN A 113 -0.06 4.54 -3.22
CA GLN A 113 0.91 3.88 -2.32
C GLN A 113 0.32 3.65 -0.91
N GLU A 114 -0.54 4.55 -0.47
CA GLU A 114 -1.18 4.58 0.84
C GLU A 114 -2.22 3.46 1.02
N VAL A 115 -2.71 2.90 -0.08
CA VAL A 115 -3.72 1.81 -0.10
C VAL A 115 -3.17 0.53 -0.74
N ALA A 116 -1.84 0.46 -0.89
CA ALA A 116 -1.13 -0.71 -1.38
C ALA A 116 -1.27 -1.89 -0.42
N GLN A 117 -1.31 -3.10 -0.98
CA GLN A 117 -1.55 -4.34 -0.24
C GLN A 117 -0.61 -5.46 -0.74
N PRO A 118 -0.20 -6.41 0.13
CA PRO A 118 0.35 -7.67 -0.30
C PRO A 118 -0.42 -8.32 -1.46
N GLY A 119 0.34 -8.80 -2.46
CA GLY A 119 -0.18 -9.30 -3.73
C GLY A 119 -0.25 -8.26 -4.84
N ASP A 120 -0.21 -6.96 -4.54
CA ASP A 120 -0.10 -5.94 -5.58
C ASP A 120 1.26 -6.01 -6.29
N LEU A 121 1.28 -5.67 -7.58
CA LEU A 121 2.50 -5.51 -8.36
C LEU A 121 3.05 -4.10 -8.18
N ILE A 122 4.35 -3.98 -7.93
CA ILE A 122 5.05 -2.70 -7.77
C ILE A 122 6.08 -2.52 -8.89
N PHE A 123 6.09 -1.34 -9.49
CA PHE A 123 6.84 -1.07 -10.72
C PHE A 123 7.92 -0.02 -10.53
N PHE A 124 9.03 -0.23 -11.23
CA PHE A 124 10.19 0.64 -11.17
C PHE A 124 10.75 0.91 -12.57
N LYS A 125 11.49 2.01 -12.69
CA LYS A 125 12.36 2.31 -13.83
C LYS A 125 13.44 1.24 -13.94
N GLY A 126 13.94 1.02 -15.16
CA GLY A 126 15.03 0.09 -15.44
C GLY A 126 16.41 0.60 -14.98
N HIS A 127 17.46 0.31 -15.77
CA HIS A 127 18.83 0.70 -15.43
C HIS A 127 19.01 2.21 -15.19
N SER A 128 18.40 3.05 -16.03
CA SER A 128 18.45 4.51 -15.89
C SER A 128 17.30 5.04 -15.05
N SER A 129 17.61 5.72 -13.94
CA SER A 129 16.63 6.45 -13.12
C SER A 129 16.04 7.68 -13.83
N ARG A 130 16.66 8.13 -14.93
CA ARG A 130 16.17 9.22 -15.78
C ARG A 130 15.13 8.77 -16.81
N SER A 131 14.94 7.46 -16.98
CA SER A 131 13.91 6.91 -17.86
C SER A 131 12.50 7.19 -17.31
N SER A 132 11.54 7.40 -18.19
CA SER A 132 10.11 7.40 -17.87
C SER A 132 9.46 6.01 -17.99
N HIS A 133 10.18 5.02 -18.52
CA HIS A 133 9.64 3.70 -18.82
C HIS A 133 9.79 2.73 -17.64
N ILE A 134 8.76 1.92 -17.42
CA ILE A 134 8.83 0.74 -16.55
C ILE A 134 9.87 -0.22 -17.13
N GLY A 135 10.83 -0.60 -16.29
CA GLY A 135 11.88 -1.57 -16.64
C GLY A 135 12.04 -2.69 -15.62
N HIS A 136 11.33 -2.63 -14.49
CA HIS A 136 11.42 -3.64 -13.44
C HIS A 136 10.08 -3.76 -12.70
N VAL A 137 9.78 -4.96 -12.21
CA VAL A 137 8.55 -5.26 -11.46
C VAL A 137 8.88 -6.18 -10.27
N GLY A 138 8.15 -5.99 -9.19
CA GLY A 138 8.09 -6.88 -8.03
C GLY A 138 6.65 -7.10 -7.58
N MET A 139 6.48 -7.92 -6.56
CA MET A 139 5.20 -8.18 -5.91
C MET A 139 5.30 -7.81 -4.43
N ILE A 140 4.39 -6.98 -3.94
CA ILE A 140 4.35 -6.57 -2.53
C ILE A 140 4.04 -7.78 -1.66
N VAL A 141 4.81 -7.95 -0.58
CA VAL A 141 4.67 -9.09 0.34
C VAL A 141 4.25 -8.67 1.74
N GLU A 142 4.49 -7.42 2.12
CA GLU A 142 4.32 -6.93 3.49
C GLU A 142 4.28 -5.40 3.49
N ILE A 143 3.38 -4.82 4.27
CA ILE A 143 3.33 -3.40 4.62
C ILE A 143 3.63 -3.28 6.11
N VAL A 144 4.59 -2.43 6.49
CA VAL A 144 4.96 -2.16 7.88
C VAL A 144 4.97 -0.66 8.10
N GLY A 145 3.89 -0.12 8.70
CA GLY A 145 3.67 1.32 8.76
C GLY A 145 3.56 1.90 7.34
N ASP A 146 4.39 2.88 7.02
CA ASP A 146 4.50 3.45 5.67
C ASP A 146 5.41 2.64 4.74
N ARG A 147 6.04 1.56 5.23
CA ARG A 147 7.08 0.82 4.51
C ARG A 147 6.54 -0.34 3.69
N ILE A 148 6.93 -0.37 2.42
CA ILE A 148 6.57 -1.44 1.48
C ILE A 148 7.74 -2.38 1.26
N LYS A 149 7.54 -3.67 1.56
CA LYS A 149 8.47 -4.76 1.23
C LYS A 149 7.92 -5.55 0.04
N PHE A 150 8.79 -5.92 -0.88
CA PHE A 150 8.40 -6.67 -2.07
C PHE A 150 9.39 -7.78 -2.39
N ILE A 151 8.90 -8.81 -3.08
CA ILE A 151 9.69 -9.91 -3.64
C ILE A 151 9.80 -9.74 -5.16
N HIS A 152 10.97 -10.02 -5.72
CA HIS A 152 11.23 -9.88 -7.14
C HIS A 152 12.47 -10.69 -7.55
N SER A 153 12.63 -10.99 -8.84
CA SER A 153 13.90 -11.45 -9.40
C SER A 153 14.72 -10.25 -9.87
N ALA A 154 15.84 -9.97 -9.21
CA ALA A 154 16.72 -8.86 -9.60
C ALA A 154 17.96 -9.32 -10.36
N TRP A 155 18.38 -8.46 -11.30
CA TRP A 155 19.49 -8.70 -12.21
C TRP A 155 20.79 -9.12 -11.51
N ASN A 156 21.05 -8.63 -10.29
CA ASN A 156 22.29 -8.87 -9.53
C ASN A 156 22.15 -9.82 -8.33
N GLY A 157 21.13 -10.67 -8.29
CA GLY A 157 21.00 -11.59 -7.15
C GLY A 157 19.82 -12.55 -7.20
N GLY A 158 19.04 -12.56 -8.28
CA GLY A 158 17.89 -13.44 -8.42
C GLY A 158 16.75 -13.06 -7.49
N VAL A 159 15.93 -14.05 -7.13
CA VAL A 159 14.72 -13.85 -6.33
C VAL A 159 15.06 -13.53 -4.87
N ARG A 160 14.65 -12.35 -4.42
CA ARG A 160 14.90 -11.88 -3.04
C ARG A 160 13.84 -10.87 -2.61
N TYR A 161 13.94 -10.44 -1.35
CA TYR A 161 13.20 -9.31 -0.82
C TYR A 161 14.01 -8.03 -0.91
N ASP A 162 13.32 -6.93 -1.15
CA ASP A 162 13.84 -5.58 -1.05
C ASP A 162 12.73 -4.63 -0.52
N TRP A 163 13.12 -3.40 -0.20
CA TRP A 163 12.21 -2.37 0.33
C TRP A 163 12.09 -1.21 -0.65
N LEU A 164 10.86 -0.70 -0.84
CA LEU A 164 10.61 0.48 -1.67
C LEU A 164 11.43 1.68 -1.19
N HIS A 165 11.55 1.85 0.12
CA HIS A 165 12.25 2.99 0.74
C HIS A 165 13.77 2.87 0.77
N ALA A 166 14.35 1.80 0.22
CA ALA A 166 15.77 1.81 -0.08
C ALA A 166 16.03 2.82 -1.22
N SER A 167 17.05 3.67 -1.05
CA SER A 167 17.36 4.77 -1.98
C SER A 167 17.33 4.37 -3.47
N TYR A 168 17.86 3.18 -3.80
CA TYR A 168 17.85 2.65 -5.16
C TYR A 168 16.43 2.52 -5.76
N TYR A 169 15.50 1.94 -5.00
CA TYR A 169 14.13 1.66 -5.44
C TYR A 169 13.25 2.90 -5.34
N GLN A 170 13.42 3.71 -4.30
CA GLN A 170 12.63 4.91 -4.10
C GLN A 170 12.80 5.91 -5.25
N GLN A 171 14.05 6.12 -5.70
CA GLN A 171 14.35 6.98 -6.86
C GLN A 171 13.79 6.43 -8.19
N ARG A 172 13.46 5.14 -8.23
CA ARG A 172 12.99 4.44 -9.44
C ARG A 172 11.52 4.10 -9.40
N TYR A 173 10.81 4.42 -8.33
CA TYR A 173 9.39 4.11 -8.19
C TYR A 173 8.57 4.71 -9.35
N VAL A 174 7.66 3.91 -9.91
CA VAL A 174 6.75 4.32 -10.99
C VAL A 174 5.29 4.23 -10.55
N GLY A 175 4.90 3.15 -9.88
CA GLY A 175 3.52 2.96 -9.44
C GLY A 175 3.21 1.53 -9.02
N ILE A 176 1.95 1.30 -8.66
CA ILE A 176 1.43 0.01 -8.17
C ILE A 176 0.19 -0.38 -8.98
N ARG A 177 0.04 -1.68 -9.25
CA ARG A 177 -1.15 -2.28 -9.89
C ARG A 177 -1.70 -3.44 -9.08
N ARG A 178 -3.01 -3.49 -8.92
CA ARG A 178 -3.74 -4.64 -8.38
C ARG A 178 -4.33 -5.47 -9.50
N VAL A 179 -3.89 -6.73 -9.58
CA VAL A 179 -4.34 -7.69 -10.62
C VAL A 179 -5.23 -8.80 -10.08
N VAL A 180 -5.25 -8.98 -8.75
CA VAL A 180 -6.20 -9.88 -8.09
C VAL A 180 -7.44 -9.07 -7.74
N HIS A 181 -8.59 -9.53 -8.21
CA HIS A 181 -9.89 -8.94 -7.92
C HIS A 181 -10.70 -9.95 -7.09
N SER A 182 -11.45 -9.44 -6.12
CA SER A 182 -12.41 -10.19 -5.31
C SER A 182 -13.67 -10.51 -6.10
#